data_AF-A0A944YSS8-F1
#
_entry.id   AF-A0A944YSS8-F1
#
_cell.length_a   1.000
_cell.length_b   1.000
_cell.length_c   1.000
_cell.angle_alpha   90.00
_cell.angle_beta   90.00
_cell.angle_gamma   90.00
#
_symmetry.space_group_name_H-M   'P 1'
#
loop_
_entity.id
_entity.type
_entity.pdbx_description
1 polymer ?
#
loop_
_entity_poly.entity_id
_entity_poly.type
_entity_poly.pdbx_seq_one_letter_code
_entity_poly.pdbx_strand_id
1 'polypeptide(L)'
;MFEYQQHGKFFAQVAGSMEDLGALELKEFGAKEITPVYRGVHFKTDISHIYRINFQSKFISRILAPLITFDCHSTKYLYSTASNIEWDKLLNNNKTFAIYSNVSNSKITHSRYATLVLKDAIADYFTKKYNARPDINTDSPDVVFNLFIHKNRATISL
;
A
#
# COMPACT_ATOMS: atom_id res chain seq x y z
N MET A 1 -14.16 5.25 -3.73
CA MET A 1 -13.57 4.21 -4.60
C MET A 1 -12.06 4.43 -4.59
N PHE A 2 -11.24 3.40 -4.41
CA PHE A 2 -9.78 3.55 -4.20
C PHE A 2 -9.02 3.78 -5.52
N GLU A 3 -7.81 4.33 -5.45
CA GLU A 3 -7.01 4.69 -6.64
C GLU A 3 -6.78 3.48 -7.57
N TYR A 4 -6.44 2.31 -7.01
CA TYR A 4 -6.25 1.08 -7.79
C TYR A 4 -7.54 0.62 -8.49
N GLN A 5 -8.72 0.87 -7.89
CA GLN A 5 -10.01 0.49 -8.48
C GLN A 5 -10.41 1.42 -9.63
N GLN A 6 -10.04 2.71 -9.53
CA GLN A 6 -10.40 3.71 -10.54
C GLN A 6 -9.48 3.67 -11.77
N HIS A 7 -8.19 3.41 -11.56
CA HIS A 7 -7.18 3.54 -12.61
C HIS A 7 -6.51 2.22 -13.00
N GLY A 8 -6.81 1.13 -12.28
CA GLY A 8 -6.17 -0.17 -12.48
C GLY A 8 -4.67 -0.15 -12.24
N LYS A 9 -4.14 0.85 -11.51
CA LYS A 9 -2.71 1.03 -11.26
C LYS A 9 -2.26 0.20 -10.06
N PHE A 10 -1.15 -0.51 -10.23
CA PHE A 10 -0.54 -1.34 -9.20
C PHE A 10 0.98 -1.13 -9.19
N PHE A 11 1.61 -1.61 -8.13
CA PHE A 11 3.06 -1.64 -8.01
C PHE A 11 3.52 -3.02 -7.58
N ALA A 12 4.39 -3.65 -8.36
CA ALA A 12 5.01 -4.92 -8.04
C ALA A 12 6.38 -4.67 -7.39
N GLN A 13 6.60 -5.23 -6.22
CA GLN A 13 7.91 -5.31 -5.60
C GLN A 13 8.67 -6.49 -6.18
N VAL A 14 9.94 -6.26 -6.52
CA VAL A 14 10.85 -7.24 -7.10
C VAL A 14 12.20 -7.13 -6.40
N ALA A 15 12.98 -8.21 -6.42
CA ALA A 15 14.36 -8.14 -5.95
C ALA A 15 15.17 -7.13 -6.79
N GLY A 16 16.17 -6.50 -6.18
CA GLY A 16 17.04 -5.57 -6.90
C GLY A 16 17.74 -6.28 -8.07
N SER A 17 17.87 -5.57 -9.19
CA SER A 17 18.39 -6.07 -10.46
C SER A 17 17.51 -7.10 -11.19
N MET A 18 16.28 -7.34 -10.73
CA MET A 18 15.29 -8.20 -11.40
C MET A 18 14.11 -7.40 -11.98
N GLU A 19 14.20 -6.08 -12.01
CA GLU A 19 13.13 -5.18 -12.47
C GLU A 19 12.68 -5.49 -13.90
N ASP A 20 13.63 -5.70 -14.81
CA ASP A 20 13.32 -5.99 -16.21
C ASP A 20 12.69 -7.38 -16.39
N LEU A 21 13.13 -8.37 -15.61
CA LEU A 21 12.54 -9.72 -15.61
C LEU A 21 11.11 -9.71 -15.07
N GLY A 22 10.88 -9.01 -13.96
CA GLY A 22 9.53 -8.83 -13.41
C GLY A 22 8.61 -8.07 -14.37
N ALA A 23 9.13 -7.08 -15.11
CA ALA A 23 8.37 -6.35 -16.12
C ALA A 23 7.97 -7.24 -17.31
N LEU A 24 8.87 -8.13 -17.77
CA LEU A 24 8.55 -9.12 -18.80
C LEU A 24 7.46 -10.10 -18.32
N GLU A 25 7.60 -10.62 -17.10
CA GLU A 25 6.62 -11.51 -16.49
C GLU A 25 5.23 -10.85 -16.36
N LEU A 26 5.17 -9.59 -15.91
CA LEU A 26 3.93 -8.82 -15.87
C LEU A 26 3.29 -8.67 -17.25
N LYS A 27 4.10 -8.45 -18.29
CA LYS A 27 3.62 -8.34 -19.67
C LYS A 27 3.00 -9.66 -20.16
N GLU A 28 3.60 -10.79 -19.83
CA GLU A 28 3.05 -12.12 -20.15
C GLU A 28 1.71 -12.38 -19.46
N PHE A 29 1.53 -11.84 -18.25
CA PHE A 29 0.26 -11.89 -17.52
C PHE A 29 -0.78 -10.87 -18.00
N GLY A 30 -0.48 -10.08 -19.04
CA GLY A 30 -1.43 -9.14 -19.66
C GLY A 30 -1.44 -7.74 -19.04
N ALA A 31 -0.44 -7.41 -18.20
CA ALA A 31 -0.29 -6.05 -17.69
C ALA A 31 0.08 -5.06 -18.81
N LYS A 32 -0.32 -3.81 -18.63
CA LYS A 32 -0.10 -2.68 -19.54
C LYS A 32 0.62 -1.55 -18.81
N GLU A 33 1.13 -0.56 -19.57
CA GLU A 33 1.83 0.62 -19.03
C GLU A 33 2.92 0.26 -17.99
N ILE A 34 3.74 -0.73 -18.35
CA ILE A 34 4.75 -1.29 -17.46
C ILE A 34 5.97 -0.37 -17.43
N THR A 35 6.29 0.15 -16.25
CA THR A 35 7.41 1.06 -16.00
C THR A 35 8.28 0.50 -14.87
N PRO A 36 9.43 -0.12 -15.20
CA PRO A 36 10.41 -0.54 -14.20
C PRO A 36 11.00 0.66 -13.47
N VAL A 37 11.19 0.54 -12.17
CA VAL A 37 11.82 1.53 -11.27
C VAL A 37 12.68 0.78 -10.25
N TYR A 38 13.55 1.48 -9.51
CA TYR A 38 14.41 0.83 -8.53
C TYR A 38 13.62 -0.07 -7.55
N ARG A 39 13.91 -1.37 -7.56
CA ARG A 39 13.26 -2.44 -6.76
C ARG A 39 11.75 -2.58 -6.96
N GLY A 40 11.24 -2.19 -8.13
CA GLY A 40 9.81 -2.28 -8.37
C GLY A 40 9.40 -2.07 -9.82
N VAL A 41 8.14 -2.36 -10.11
CA VAL A 41 7.56 -2.13 -11.43
C VAL A 41 6.16 -1.53 -11.25
N HIS A 42 5.94 -0.34 -11.79
CA HIS A 42 4.59 0.21 -11.93
C HIS A 42 3.92 -0.41 -13.14
N PHE A 43 2.65 -0.78 -13.02
CA PHE A 43 1.89 -1.34 -14.14
C PHE A 43 0.40 -1.08 -13.96
N LYS A 44 -0.34 -1.27 -15.05
CA LYS A 44 -1.81 -1.29 -15.04
C LYS A 44 -2.35 -2.65 -15.41
N THR A 45 -3.38 -3.09 -14.71
CA THR A 45 -4.12 -4.31 -15.07
C THR A 45 -5.49 -4.34 -14.41
N ASP A 46 -6.29 -5.34 -14.77
CA ASP A 46 -7.56 -5.65 -14.12
C ASP A 46 -7.34 -6.55 -12.90
N ILE A 47 -8.24 -6.47 -11.91
CA ILE A 47 -8.18 -7.27 -10.68
C ILE A 47 -8.12 -8.79 -10.98
N SER A 48 -8.74 -9.27 -12.06
CA SER A 48 -8.67 -10.68 -12.47
C SER A 48 -7.24 -11.15 -12.75
N HIS A 49 -6.42 -10.31 -13.38
CA HIS A 49 -5.01 -10.60 -13.64
C HIS A 49 -4.16 -10.57 -12.37
N ILE A 50 -4.54 -9.77 -11.37
CA ILE A 50 -3.81 -9.70 -10.08
C ILE A 50 -3.79 -11.05 -9.37
N TYR A 51 -4.90 -11.79 -9.38
CA TYR A 51 -4.93 -13.15 -8.82
C TYR A 51 -3.97 -14.10 -9.55
N ARG A 52 -3.94 -14.01 -10.89
CA ARG A 52 -3.02 -14.82 -11.70
C ARG A 52 -1.56 -14.47 -11.41
N ILE A 53 -1.22 -13.19 -11.33
CA ILE A 53 0.14 -12.74 -11.02
C ILE A 53 0.56 -13.25 -9.63
N ASN A 54 -0.28 -13.09 -8.60
CA ASN A 54 0.04 -13.57 -7.25
C ASN A 54 0.28 -15.09 -7.19
N PHE A 55 -0.42 -15.88 -8.01
CA PHE A 55 -0.29 -17.33 -7.99
C PHE A 55 0.85 -17.87 -8.87
N GLN A 56 1.16 -17.21 -9.99
CA GLN A 56 2.07 -17.73 -11.02
C GLN A 56 3.43 -17.02 -11.09
N SER A 57 3.56 -15.85 -10.48
CA SER A 57 4.79 -15.06 -10.50
C SER A 57 5.96 -15.78 -9.83
N LYS A 58 7.13 -15.67 -10.44
CA LYS A 58 8.41 -16.16 -9.90
C LYS A 58 9.33 -15.02 -9.44
N PHE A 59 9.19 -13.82 -10.01
CA PHE A 59 10.08 -12.70 -9.72
C PHE A 59 9.45 -11.63 -8.82
N ILE A 60 8.12 -11.50 -8.84
CA ILE A 60 7.38 -10.54 -8.02
C ILE A 60 7.20 -11.10 -6.62
N SER A 61 7.68 -10.36 -5.62
CA SER A 61 7.57 -10.73 -4.20
C SER A 61 6.27 -10.25 -3.57
N ARG A 62 5.74 -9.12 -4.02
CA ARG A 62 4.49 -8.53 -3.51
C ARG A 62 3.88 -7.60 -4.55
N ILE A 63 2.56 -7.63 -4.65
CA ILE A 63 1.79 -6.62 -5.40
C ILE A 63 1.14 -5.68 -4.40
N LEU A 64 1.36 -4.39 -4.58
CA LEU A 64 0.73 -3.33 -3.81
C LEU A 64 -0.39 -2.70 -4.63
N ALA A 65 -1.55 -2.53 -3.98
CA ALA A 65 -2.71 -1.86 -4.55
C ALA A 65 -2.87 -0.46 -3.91
N PRO A 66 -2.48 0.62 -4.60
CA PRO A 66 -2.57 1.99 -4.07
C PRO A 66 -4.02 2.36 -3.71
N LEU A 67 -4.24 2.70 -2.45
CA LEU A 67 -5.51 3.21 -1.97
C LEU A 67 -5.63 4.70 -2.28
N ILE A 68 -4.56 5.44 -1.96
CA ILE A 68 -4.42 6.87 -2.20
C ILE A 68 -2.94 7.27 -2.24
N THR A 69 -2.61 8.18 -3.15
CA THR A 69 -1.34 8.90 -3.19
C THR A 69 -1.54 10.40 -2.99
N PHE A 70 -0.73 11.04 -2.13
CA PHE A 70 -0.84 12.47 -1.81
C PHE A 70 0.49 13.10 -1.38
N ASP A 71 0.58 14.43 -1.46
CA ASP A 71 1.72 15.18 -0.95
C ASP A 71 1.69 15.22 0.58
N CYS A 72 2.76 14.75 1.22
CA CYS A 72 2.88 14.59 2.66
C CYS A 72 4.08 15.37 3.19
N HIS A 73 3.82 16.61 3.63
CA HIS A 73 4.86 17.50 4.17
C HIS A 73 5.05 17.38 5.68
N SER A 74 4.13 16.72 6.40
CA SER A 74 4.20 16.54 7.85
C SER A 74 3.36 15.35 8.30
N THR A 75 3.63 14.86 9.52
CA THR A 75 2.84 13.79 10.13
C THR A 75 1.39 14.21 10.44
N LYS A 76 1.14 15.50 10.70
CA LYS A 76 -0.22 16.03 10.82
C LYS A 76 -1.02 15.86 9.52
N TYR A 77 -0.37 16.09 8.38
CA TYR A 77 -1.00 15.91 7.07
C TYR A 77 -1.27 14.43 6.78
N LEU A 78 -0.33 13.55 7.13
CA LEU A 78 -0.52 12.10 7.06
C LEU A 78 -1.74 11.66 7.88
N TYR A 79 -1.83 12.07 9.15
CA TYR A 79 -2.96 11.72 10.03
C TYR A 79 -4.29 12.23 9.48
N SER A 80 -4.36 13.50 9.10
CA SER A 80 -5.58 14.12 8.57
C SER A 80 -6.07 13.40 7.31
N THR A 81 -5.16 13.16 6.36
CA THR A 81 -5.51 12.49 5.09
C THR A 81 -5.92 11.04 5.33
N ALA A 82 -5.19 10.31 6.18
CA ALA A 82 -5.51 8.93 6.52
C ALA A 82 -6.85 8.80 7.26
N SER A 83 -7.22 9.78 8.10
CA SER A 83 -8.50 9.79 8.83
C SER A 83 -9.72 9.90 7.92
N ASN A 84 -9.55 10.42 6.69
CA ASN A 84 -10.63 10.59 5.72
C ASN A 84 -10.85 9.35 4.84
N ILE A 85 -10.02 8.31 4.98
CA ILE A 85 -10.16 7.07 4.21
C ILE A 85 -11.27 6.23 4.84
N GLU A 86 -12.14 5.66 3.99
CA GLU A 86 -13.21 4.75 4.42
C GLU A 86 -12.65 3.35 4.76
N TRP A 87 -11.96 3.23 5.89
CA TRP A 87 -11.25 2.01 6.29
C TRP A 87 -12.15 0.79 6.48
N ASP A 88 -13.43 1.01 6.76
CA ASP A 88 -14.46 -0.04 6.90
C ASP A 88 -14.75 -0.80 5.59
N LYS A 89 -14.34 -0.26 4.44
CA LYS A 89 -14.38 -0.98 3.16
C LYS A 89 -13.24 -2.00 3.01
N LEU A 90 -12.22 -1.95 3.87
CA LEU A 90 -11.00 -2.76 3.77
C LEU A 90 -10.80 -3.66 5.00
N LEU A 91 -11.17 -3.16 6.18
CA LEU A 91 -10.99 -3.82 7.48
C LEU A 91 -12.30 -3.77 8.25
N ASN A 92 -12.54 -4.77 9.11
CA ASN A 92 -13.62 -4.74 10.09
C ASN A 92 -13.05 -4.89 11.51
N ASN A 93 -13.84 -4.60 12.53
CA ASN A 93 -13.37 -4.63 13.93
C ASN A 93 -12.94 -6.02 14.44
N ASN A 94 -13.36 -7.09 13.76
CA ASN A 94 -13.03 -8.47 14.15
C ASN A 94 -11.72 -8.96 13.52
N LYS A 95 -11.12 -8.16 12.63
CA LYS A 95 -9.89 -8.47 11.93
C LYS A 95 -8.73 -7.68 12.50
N THR A 96 -7.57 -8.29 12.43
CA THR A 96 -6.30 -7.69 12.80
C THR A 96 -5.60 -7.07 11.60
N PHE A 97 -4.78 -6.05 11.84
CA PHE A 97 -3.99 -5.46 10.76
C PHE A 97 -2.55 -5.16 11.18
N ALA A 98 -1.68 -5.03 10.18
CA ALA A 98 -0.31 -4.55 10.33
C ALA A 98 -0.01 -3.43 9.34
N ILE A 99 0.93 -2.56 9.69
CA ILE A 99 1.42 -1.48 8.81
C ILE A 99 2.92 -1.61 8.65
N TYR A 100 3.38 -1.77 7.42
CA TYR A 100 4.78 -1.63 7.06
C TYR A 100 5.00 -0.25 6.44
N SER A 101 6.02 0.46 6.90
CA SER A 101 6.34 1.77 6.34
C SER A 101 7.78 1.85 5.86
N ASN A 102 7.95 2.55 4.75
CA ASN A 102 9.26 2.89 4.22
C ASN A 102 9.27 4.37 3.86
N VAL A 103 10.29 5.08 4.35
CA VAL A 103 10.41 6.53 4.20
C VAL A 103 11.80 6.85 3.66
N SER A 104 11.85 7.66 2.61
CA SER A 104 13.11 8.08 1.98
C SER A 104 13.00 9.51 1.46
N ASN A 105 14.10 10.27 1.52
CA ASN A 105 14.24 11.61 0.95
C ASN A 105 13.05 12.55 1.25
N SER A 106 12.54 12.54 2.49
CA SER A 106 11.32 13.27 2.87
C SER A 106 11.54 14.02 4.20
N LYS A 107 10.68 15.00 4.49
CA LYS A 107 10.68 15.76 5.75
C LYS A 107 10.36 14.86 6.95
N ILE A 108 9.47 13.88 6.75
CA ILE A 108 9.32 12.76 7.67
C ILE A 108 10.55 11.88 7.49
N THR A 109 11.30 11.63 8.55
CA THR A 109 12.55 10.86 8.50
C THR A 109 12.44 9.51 9.21
N HIS A 110 11.48 9.36 10.13
CA HIS A 110 11.32 8.16 10.94
C HIS A 110 10.12 7.33 10.48
N SER A 111 10.39 6.20 9.81
CA SER A 111 9.35 5.28 9.31
C SER A 111 8.48 4.74 10.44
N ARG A 112 9.07 4.27 11.55
CA ARG A 112 8.32 3.79 12.72
C ARG A 112 7.34 4.83 13.27
N TYR A 113 7.72 6.10 13.27
CA TYR A 113 6.83 7.17 13.71
C TYR A 113 5.68 7.39 12.72
N ALA A 114 5.96 7.35 11.40
CA ALA A 114 4.92 7.39 10.38
C ALA A 114 3.93 6.21 10.49
N THR A 115 4.43 5.01 10.81
CA THR A 115 3.60 3.84 11.11
C THR A 115 2.66 4.10 12.28
N LEU A 116 3.16 4.64 13.39
CA LEU A 116 2.33 4.95 14.56
C LEU A 116 1.23 5.96 14.23
N VAL A 117 1.56 7.00 13.47
CA VAL A 117 0.59 8.03 13.06
C VAL A 117 -0.50 7.45 12.17
N LEU A 118 -0.16 6.60 11.19
CA LEU A 118 -1.15 5.94 10.35
C LEU A 118 -2.00 4.95 11.16
N LYS A 119 -1.38 4.19 12.06
CA LYS A 119 -2.06 3.26 12.98
C LYS A 119 -3.11 3.99 13.83
N ASP A 120 -2.74 5.13 14.40
CA ASP A 120 -3.65 5.91 15.23
C ASP A 120 -4.79 6.50 14.40
N ALA A 121 -4.53 6.97 13.16
CA ALA A 121 -5.58 7.42 12.25
C ALA A 121 -6.60 6.31 11.92
N ILE A 122 -6.15 5.08 11.68
CA ILE A 122 -7.03 3.93 11.43
C ILE A 122 -7.83 3.59 12.70
N ALA A 123 -7.16 3.48 13.85
CA ALA A 123 -7.82 3.14 15.11
C ALA A 123 -8.86 4.19 15.53
N ASP A 124 -8.55 5.47 15.36
CA ASP A 124 -9.46 6.57 15.67
C ASP A 124 -10.67 6.60 14.74
N TYR A 125 -10.49 6.23 13.46
CA TYR A 125 -11.62 6.10 12.53
C TYR A 125 -12.65 5.07 13.03
N PHE A 126 -12.21 3.88 13.43
CA PHE A 126 -13.10 2.84 13.96
C PHE A 126 -13.67 3.20 15.32
N THR A 127 -12.86 3.83 16.18
CA THR A 127 -13.33 4.28 17.50
C THR A 127 -14.44 5.32 17.36
N LYS A 128 -14.28 6.31 16.47
CA LYS A 128 -15.30 7.35 16.24
C LYS A 128 -16.58 6.81 15.61
N LYS A 129 -16.47 5.83 14.71
CA LYS A 129 -17.62 5.33 13.93
C LYS A 129 -18.37 4.18 14.60
N TYR A 130 -17.65 3.30 15.30
CA TYR A 130 -18.17 2.04 15.84
C TYR A 130 -17.95 1.87 17.34
N ASN A 131 -17.32 2.84 18.01
CA ASN A 131 -16.95 2.77 19.42
C ASN A 131 -16.13 1.51 19.79
N ALA A 132 -15.32 1.03 18.85
CA ALA A 132 -14.48 -0.14 18.99
C ALA A 132 -13.18 0.06 18.22
N ARG A 133 -12.09 -0.55 18.73
CA ARG A 133 -10.75 -0.43 18.16
C ARG A 133 -10.33 -1.77 17.55
N PRO A 134 -9.93 -1.84 16.27
CA PRO A 134 -9.38 -3.05 15.70
C PRO A 134 -8.02 -3.39 16.33
N ASP A 135 -7.78 -4.68 16.50
CA ASP A 135 -6.54 -5.19 17.06
C ASP A 135 -5.40 -5.20 16.04
N ILE A 136 -4.17 -5.20 16.55
CA ILE A 136 -2.95 -5.22 15.74
C ILE A 136 -2.24 -6.53 15.97
N ASN A 137 -1.97 -7.24 14.88
CA ASN A 137 -1.17 -8.46 14.89
C ASN A 137 -0.06 -8.31 13.86
N THR A 138 1.19 -8.18 14.31
CA THR A 138 2.35 -8.04 13.40
C THR A 138 2.87 -9.37 12.87
N ASP A 139 2.48 -10.48 13.48
CA ASP A 139 3.00 -11.82 13.17
C ASP A 139 2.09 -12.55 12.15
N SER A 140 0.77 -12.39 12.28
CA SER A 140 -0.22 -12.97 11.36
C SER A 140 -1.45 -12.04 11.20
N PRO A 141 -1.28 -10.88 10.55
CA PRO A 141 -2.38 -9.95 10.29
C PRO A 141 -3.36 -10.48 9.24
N ASP A 142 -4.65 -10.17 9.41
CA ASP A 142 -5.67 -10.39 8.37
C ASP A 142 -5.52 -9.41 7.20
N VAL A 143 -5.08 -8.18 7.50
CA VAL A 143 -4.88 -7.12 6.52
C VAL A 143 -3.52 -6.46 6.71
N VAL A 144 -2.77 -6.33 5.63
CA VAL A 144 -1.50 -5.61 5.63
C VAL A 144 -1.67 -4.31 4.87
N PHE A 145 -1.25 -3.21 5.48
CA PHE A 145 -1.13 -1.93 4.81
C PHE A 145 0.34 -1.57 4.61
N ASN A 146 0.64 -0.95 3.48
CA ASN A 146 1.96 -0.41 3.19
C ASN A 146 1.90 1.11 3.07
N LEU A 147 2.75 1.80 3.83
CA LEU A 147 2.94 3.24 3.75
C LEU A 147 4.32 3.54 3.14
N PHE A 148 4.33 4.03 1.92
CA PHE A 148 5.55 4.48 1.26
C PHE A 148 5.59 6.00 1.18
N ILE A 149 6.66 6.63 1.70
CA ILE A 149 6.85 8.08 1.63
C ILE A 149 8.18 8.37 0.96
N HIS A 150 8.14 8.97 -0.24
CA HIS A 150 9.33 9.35 -1.00
C HIS A 150 9.20 10.76 -1.54
N LYS A 151 10.24 11.60 -1.38
CA LYS A 151 10.24 13.00 -1.84
C LYS A 151 9.00 13.79 -1.37
N ASN A 152 8.60 13.61 -0.12
CA ASN A 152 7.37 14.17 0.47
C ASN A 152 6.07 13.75 -0.23
N ARG A 153 6.06 12.61 -0.92
CA ARG A 153 4.84 12.03 -1.50
C ARG A 153 4.56 10.70 -0.80
N ALA A 154 3.41 10.62 -0.14
CA ALA A 154 2.96 9.41 0.54
C ALA A 154 2.02 8.61 -0.36
N THR A 155 2.17 7.30 -0.33
CA THR A 155 1.24 6.34 -0.93
C THR A 155 0.88 5.31 0.11
N ILE A 156 -0.42 5.18 0.37
CA ILE A 156 -0.97 4.12 1.22
C ILE A 156 -1.49 3.04 0.29
N SER A 157 -1.07 1.80 0.49
CA SER A 157 -1.47 0.65 -0.32
C SER A 157 -1.93 -0.50 0.55
N LEU A 158 -2.74 -1.38 -0.05
CA LEU A 158 -2.94 -2.75 0.42
C LEU A 158 -1.78 -3.63 -0.07
#